data_AF-A0A914KXF5-F1
#
_entry.id   AF-A0A914KXF5-F1
#
_cell.length_a   1.000
_cell.length_b   1.000
_cell.length_c   1.000
_cell.angle_alpha   90.00
_cell.angle_beta   90.00
_cell.angle_gamma   90.00
#
_symmetry.space_group_name_H-M   'P 1'
#
loop_
_entity.id
_entity.type
_entity.pdbx_description
1 polymer ?
#
loop_
_entity_poly.entity_id
_entity_poly.type
_entity_poly.pdbx_seq_one_letter_code
_entity_poly.pdbx_strand_id
1 'polypeptide(L)'
;MGGFLKKVESREEMLTQLRNKDASKAEDVATKIAWEKAFQMATGLKVKDNPQLLMKSLKRKATEKVKRKNKWISRKQALDEKMERKRQIKQNNLMNRAAASKRKKIPRKKRQVVKD
;
A
#
# COMPACT_ATOMS: atom_id res chain seq x y z
N MET A 1 15.79 -3.80 -3.51
CA MET A 1 15.54 -2.47 -2.90
C MET A 1 16.20 -2.40 -1.52
N GLY A 2 17.54 -2.27 -1.51
CA GLY A 2 18.35 -2.16 -0.28
C GLY A 2 19.82 -1.82 -0.57
N GLY A 3 20.13 -1.43 -1.82
CA GLY A 3 21.52 -1.35 -2.29
C GLY A 3 22.39 -0.36 -1.52
N PHE A 4 21.82 0.71 -0.97
CA PHE A 4 22.57 1.64 -0.12
C PHE A 4 22.90 1.07 1.25
N LEU A 5 21.94 0.38 1.89
CA LEU A 5 22.18 -0.23 3.21
C LEU A 5 23.21 -1.34 3.10
N LYS A 6 23.06 -2.22 2.10
CA LYS A 6 24.04 -3.28 1.82
C LYS A 6 25.44 -2.74 1.53
N LYS A 7 25.55 -1.61 0.80
CA LYS A 7 26.84 -0.96 0.55
C LYS A 7 27.49 -0.43 1.83
N VAL A 8 26.70 0.12 2.76
CA VAL A 8 27.19 0.60 4.06
C VAL A 8 27.66 -0.57 4.91
N GLU A 9 26.84 -1.61 5.03
CA GLU A 9 27.17 -2.85 5.77
C GLU A 9 28.44 -3.51 5.22
N SER A 10 28.54 -3.73 3.90
CA SER A 10 29.73 -4.34 3.30
C SER A 10 31.00 -3.49 3.48
N ARG A 11 30.87 -2.16 3.52
CA ARG A 11 32.01 -1.29 3.81
C ARG A 11 32.46 -1.41 5.26
N GLU A 12 31.51 -1.48 6.19
CA GLU A 12 31.79 -1.64 7.61
C GLU A 12 32.40 -3.01 7.92
N GLU A 13 31.91 -4.07 7.27
CA GLU A 13 32.52 -5.40 7.27
C GLU A 13 33.96 -5.39 6.73
N MET A 14 34.21 -4.70 5.60
CA MET A 14 35.55 -4.59 5.04
C MET A 14 36.52 -3.87 5.98
N LEU A 15 36.08 -2.77 6.61
CA LEU A 15 36.90 -2.02 7.57
C LEU A 15 37.17 -2.81 8.86
N THR A 16 36.18 -3.55 9.37
CA THR A 16 36.36 -4.40 10.56
C THR A 16 37.31 -5.56 10.28
N GLN A 17 37.18 -6.23 9.13
CA GLN A 17 38.12 -7.27 8.70
C GLN A 17 39.54 -6.73 8.52
N LEU A 18 39.69 -5.52 7.97
CA LEU A 18 41.00 -4.89 7.80
C LEU A 18 41.60 -4.51 9.15
N ARG A 19 40.79 -3.98 10.09
CA ARG A 19 41.25 -3.60 11.43
C ARG A 19 41.75 -4.79 12.26
N ASN A 20 41.16 -5.96 12.06
CA ASN A 20 41.61 -7.20 12.69
C ASN A 20 42.96 -7.70 12.13
N LYS A 21 43.31 -7.35 10.89
CA LYS A 21 44.58 -7.74 10.25
C LYS A 21 45.67 -6.70 10.44
N ASP A 22 45.32 -5.43 10.27
CA ASP A 22 46.22 -4.28 10.31
C ASP A 22 45.42 -3.02 10.68
N ALA A 23 45.52 -2.61 11.94
CA ALA A 23 44.80 -1.47 12.46
C ALA A 23 45.22 -0.14 11.80
N SER A 24 46.51 0.03 11.50
CA SER A 24 47.04 1.26 10.90
C SER A 24 46.51 1.42 9.48
N LYS A 25 46.57 0.36 8.66
CA LYS A 25 45.99 0.40 7.31
C LYS A 25 44.49 0.63 7.32
N ALA A 26 43.77 0.11 8.32
CA ALA A 26 42.33 0.34 8.44
C ALA A 26 41.99 1.81 8.72
N GLU A 27 42.80 2.50 9.53
CA GLU A 27 42.64 3.93 9.80
C GLU A 27 42.93 4.78 8.55
N ASP A 28 43.97 4.46 7.80
CA ASP A 28 44.28 5.15 6.53
C ASP A 28 43.15 5.00 5.50
N VAL A 29 42.59 3.80 5.38
CA VAL A 29 41.45 3.56 4.48
C VAL A 29 40.21 4.29 5.00
N ALA A 30 39.93 4.26 6.30
CA ALA A 30 38.78 4.96 6.88
C ALA A 30 38.86 6.48 6.67
N THR A 31 40.04 7.08 6.88
CA THR A 31 40.27 8.52 6.67
C THR A 31 40.15 8.90 5.20
N LYS A 32 40.74 8.12 4.28
CA LYS A 32 40.59 8.34 2.84
C LYS A 32 39.12 8.38 2.42
N ILE A 33 38.32 7.43 2.89
CA ILE A 33 36.90 7.40 2.51
C ILE A 33 36.12 8.54 3.19
N ALA A 34 36.51 8.96 4.39
CA ALA A 34 35.91 10.14 5.03
C ALA A 34 36.18 11.43 4.23
N TRP A 35 37.40 11.61 3.74
CA TRP A 35 37.77 12.73 2.88
C TRP A 35 37.04 12.70 1.54
N GLU A 36 36.96 11.53 0.90
CA GLU A 36 36.22 11.39 -0.35
C GLU A 36 34.73 11.72 -0.18
N LYS A 37 34.13 11.28 0.94
CA LYS A 37 32.76 11.67 1.30
C LYS A 37 32.62 13.18 1.45
N ALA A 38 33.52 13.82 2.20
CA ALA A 38 33.48 15.27 2.41
C ALA A 38 33.61 16.03 1.08
N PHE A 39 34.50 15.59 0.20
CA PHE A 39 34.68 16.14 -1.14
C PHE A 39 33.42 15.97 -2.01
N GLN A 40 32.80 14.79 -2.01
CA GLN A 40 31.54 14.55 -2.71
C GLN A 40 30.41 15.46 -2.20
N MET A 41 30.33 15.65 -0.89
CA MET A 41 29.34 16.56 -0.30
C MET A 41 29.61 18.03 -0.70
N ALA A 42 30.87 18.46 -0.70
CA ALA A 42 31.27 19.81 -1.08
C ALA A 42 31.00 20.10 -2.57
N THR A 43 31.16 19.10 -3.44
CA THR A 43 30.82 19.19 -4.87
C THR A 43 29.30 19.13 -5.14
N GLY A 44 28.48 18.96 -4.10
CA GLY A 44 27.01 18.98 -4.18
C GLY A 44 26.36 17.60 -4.35
N LEU A 45 27.13 16.50 -4.32
CA LEU A 45 26.59 15.15 -4.38
C LEU A 45 25.94 14.76 -3.05
N LYS A 46 24.69 14.27 -3.12
CA LYS A 46 23.94 13.79 -1.95
C LYS A 46 24.38 12.39 -1.54
N VAL A 47 25.27 12.31 -0.55
CA VAL A 47 25.72 11.03 0.04
C VAL A 47 24.65 10.46 0.97
N LYS A 48 24.22 9.21 0.73
CA LYS A 48 23.16 8.51 1.48
C LYS A 48 23.68 7.24 2.14
N ASP A 49 24.45 7.40 3.20
CA ASP A 49 25.17 6.32 3.87
C ASP A 49 24.79 6.13 5.35
N ASN A 50 23.88 6.93 5.91
CA ASN A 50 23.43 6.76 7.29
C ASN A 50 22.54 5.49 7.45
N PRO A 51 22.99 4.45 8.17
CA PRO A 51 22.29 3.16 8.25
C PRO A 51 20.93 3.27 8.95
N GLN A 52 20.82 4.12 9.99
CA GLN A 52 19.57 4.30 10.72
C GLN A 52 18.48 4.93 9.84
N LEU A 53 18.85 5.94 9.05
CA LEU A 53 17.92 6.59 8.11
C LEU A 53 17.53 5.66 6.97
N LEU A 54 18.47 4.86 6.46
CA LEU A 54 18.21 3.86 5.43
C LEU A 54 17.23 2.81 5.94
N MET A 55 17.41 2.28 7.15
CA MET A 55 16.50 1.32 7.76
C MET A 55 15.10 1.90 8.00
N LYS A 56 15.01 3.14 8.50
CA LYS A 56 13.73 3.87 8.63
C LYS A 56 13.02 4.01 7.28
N SER A 57 13.77 4.31 6.22
CA SER A 57 13.21 4.44 4.87
C SER A 57 12.63 3.11 4.34
N LEU A 58 13.29 1.98 4.64
CA LEU A 58 12.81 0.65 4.27
C LEU A 58 11.51 0.31 5.03
N LYS A 59 11.47 0.56 6.34
CA LYS A 59 10.26 0.39 7.16
C LYS A 59 9.09 1.21 6.61
N ARG A 60 9.33 2.50 6.29
CA ARG A 60 8.31 3.37 5.69
C ARG A 60 7.82 2.84 4.35
N LYS A 61 8.71 2.37 3.47
CA LYS A 61 8.31 1.78 2.18
C LYS A 61 7.48 0.51 2.37
N ALA A 62 7.82 -0.33 3.36
CA ALA A 62 7.04 -1.52 3.67
C ALA A 62 5.63 -1.16 4.16
N THR A 63 5.50 -0.21 5.09
CA THR A 63 4.18 0.23 5.58
C THR A 63 3.35 0.89 4.48
N GLU A 64 3.95 1.70 3.62
CA GLU A 64 3.26 2.28 2.45
C GLU A 64 2.75 1.22 1.49
N LYS A 65 3.51 0.14 1.23
CA LYS A 65 3.05 -0.98 0.42
C LYS A 65 1.82 -1.66 1.03
N VAL A 66 1.82 -1.91 2.34
CA VAL A 66 0.67 -2.48 3.05
C VAL A 66 -0.55 -1.56 2.95
N LYS A 67 -0.38 -0.26 3.21
CA LYS A 67 -1.46 0.73 3.08
C LYS A 67 -2.05 0.75 1.66
N ARG A 68 -1.20 0.72 0.63
CA ARG A 68 -1.65 0.66 -0.77
C ARG A 68 -2.42 -0.62 -1.07
N LYS A 69 -1.94 -1.78 -0.59
CA LYS A 69 -2.64 -3.07 -0.71
C LYS A 69 -4.03 -3.00 -0.07
N ASN A 70 -4.12 -2.54 1.18
CA ASN A 70 -5.39 -2.46 1.90
C ASN A 70 -6.37 -1.50 1.22
N LYS A 71 -5.88 -0.33 0.76
CA LYS A 71 -6.71 0.63 0.01
C LYS A 71 -7.27 0.00 -1.27
N TRP A 72 -6.50 -0.84 -1.96
CA TRP A 72 -6.97 -1.53 -3.15
C TRP A 72 -8.02 -2.61 -2.85
N ILE A 73 -7.81 -3.38 -1.78
CA ILE A 73 -8.78 -4.38 -1.31
C ILE A 73 -10.10 -3.71 -0.95
N SER A 74 -10.06 -2.64 -0.14
CA SER A 74 -11.26 -1.88 0.25
C SER A 74 -11.99 -1.29 -0.96
N ARG A 75 -11.27 -0.79 -1.97
CA ARG A 75 -11.89 -0.31 -3.21
C ARG A 75 -12.62 -1.41 -3.98
N LYS A 76 -12.05 -2.61 -4.05
CA LYS A 76 -12.71 -3.76 -4.69
C LYS A 76 -13.97 -4.17 -3.94
N GLN A 77 -13.87 -4.33 -2.62
CA GLN A 77 -15.02 -4.66 -1.77
C GLN A 77 -16.16 -3.64 -1.92
N ALA A 78 -15.85 -2.35 -1.86
CA ALA A 78 -16.84 -1.28 -2.03
C ALA A 78 -17.51 -1.31 -3.42
N LEU A 79 -16.78 -1.71 -4.46
CA LEU A 79 -17.33 -1.87 -5.80
C LEU A 79 -18.27 -3.08 -5.87
N ASP A 80 -17.84 -4.22 -5.32
CA ASP A 80 -18.63 -5.45 -5.31
C ASP A 80 -19.94 -5.24 -4.53
N GLU A 81 -19.89 -4.60 -3.36
CA GLU A 81 -21.07 -4.23 -2.57
C GLU A 81 -22.02 -3.29 -3.34
N LYS A 82 -21.48 -2.35 -4.11
CA LYS A 82 -22.29 -1.42 -4.91
C LYS A 82 -22.98 -2.15 -6.06
N MET A 83 -22.29 -3.09 -6.69
CA MET A 83 -22.84 -3.93 -7.76
C MET A 83 -23.96 -4.83 -7.22
N GLU A 84 -23.73 -5.47 -6.07
CA GLU A 84 -24.71 -6.34 -5.44
C GLU A 84 -25.95 -5.56 -4.98
N ARG A 85 -25.78 -4.39 -4.35
CA ARG A 85 -26.91 -3.50 -4.02
C ARG A 85 -27.75 -3.14 -5.25
N LYS A 86 -27.11 -2.78 -6.36
CA LYS A 86 -27.83 -2.49 -7.61
C LYS A 86 -28.58 -3.70 -8.15
N ARG A 87 -27.97 -4.90 -8.06
CA ARG A 87 -28.59 -6.16 -8.47
C ARG A 87 -29.84 -6.47 -7.64
N GLN A 88 -29.75 -6.32 -6.32
CA GLN A 88 -30.87 -6.52 -5.40
C GLN A 88 -32.03 -5.55 -5.65
N ILE A 89 -31.73 -4.25 -5.83
CA ILE A 89 -32.75 -3.25 -6.18
C ILE A 89 -33.44 -3.64 -7.50
N LYS A 90 -32.68 -4.04 -8.52
CA LYS A 90 -33.24 -4.49 -9.80
C LYS A 90 -34.15 -5.71 -9.62
N GLN A 91 -33.72 -6.71 -8.85
CA GLN A 91 -34.51 -7.92 -8.57
C GLN A 91 -35.82 -7.57 -7.86
N ASN A 92 -35.78 -6.75 -6.81
CA ASN A 92 -36.97 -6.30 -6.08
C ASN A 92 -37.94 -5.54 -7.00
N ASN A 93 -37.42 -4.65 -7.85
CA ASN A 93 -38.26 -3.91 -8.81
C ASN A 93 -38.93 -4.84 -9.83
N LEU A 94 -38.23 -5.85 -10.33
CA LEU A 94 -38.80 -6.85 -11.24
C LEU A 94 -39.88 -7.69 -10.55
N MET A 95 -39.64 -8.14 -9.31
CA MET A 95 -40.62 -8.88 -8.51
C MET A 95 -41.88 -8.05 -8.26
N ASN A 96 -41.72 -6.78 -7.87
CA ASN A 96 -42.83 -5.86 -7.64
C ASN A 96 -43.65 -5.62 -8.92
N ARG A 97 -42.99 -5.46 -10.08
CA ARG A 97 -43.67 -5.34 -11.39
C ARG A 97 -44.44 -6.60 -11.74
N ALA A 98 -43.85 -7.77 -11.54
CA ALA A 98 -44.52 -9.06 -11.78
C ALA A 98 -45.73 -9.24 -10.86
N ALA A 99 -45.61 -8.93 -9.56
CA ALA A 99 -46.71 -9.00 -8.61
C ALA A 99 -47.83 -8.01 -8.93
N ALA A 100 -47.50 -6.77 -9.32
CA ALA A 100 -48.48 -5.76 -9.76
C ALA A 100 -49.22 -6.21 -11.03
N SER A 101 -48.53 -6.82 -12.00
CA SER A 101 -49.15 -7.40 -13.18
C SER A 101 -50.13 -8.52 -12.83
N LYS A 102 -49.76 -9.43 -11.92
CA LYS A 102 -50.66 -10.48 -11.40
C LYS A 102 -51.90 -9.88 -10.72
N ARG A 103 -51.73 -8.87 -9.86
CA ARG A 103 -52.84 -8.19 -9.18
C ARG A 103 -53.82 -7.51 -10.15
N LYS A 104 -53.33 -6.95 -11.27
CA LYS A 104 -54.19 -6.35 -12.31
C LYS A 104 -55.04 -7.38 -13.06
N LYS A 105 -54.58 -8.63 -13.16
CA LYS A 105 -55.31 -9.73 -13.83
C LYS A 105 -56.39 -10.35 -12.93
N ILE A 106 -56.40 -10.06 -11.63
CA ILE A 106 -57.45 -10.52 -10.73
C ILE A 106 -58.63 -9.54 -10.83
N PRO A 107 -59.83 -9.97 -11.25
CA PRO A 107 -60.99 -9.08 -11.32
C PRO A 107 -61.30 -8.54 -9.92
N ARG A 108 -61.34 -7.22 -9.76
CA ARG A 108 -61.77 -6.58 -8.52
C ARG A 108 -63.26 -6.88 -8.32
N LYS A 109 -63.59 -7.79 -7.40
CA LYS A 109 -64.98 -8.00 -6.96
C LYS A 109 -65.47 -6.68 -6.35
N LYS A 110 -66.34 -5.95 -7.05
CA LYS A 110 -66.95 -4.72 -6.54
C LYS A 110 -67.73 -5.11 -5.27
N ARG A 111 -67.40 -4.55 -4.10
CA ARG A 111 -68.31 -4.58 -2.94
C ARG A 111 -69.55 -3.83 -3.38
N GLN A 112 -70.65 -4.54 -3.61
CA GLN A 112 -71.97 -3.93 -3.64
C GLN A 112 -72.18 -3.34 -2.25
N VAL A 113 -72.18 -2.01 -2.19
CA VAL A 113 -72.70 -1.29 -1.04
C VAL A 113 -74.21 -1.56 -1.07
N VAL A 114 -74.68 -2.36 -0.12
CA VAL A 114 -76.11 -2.49 0.14
C VAL A 114 -76.57 -1.10 0.57
N LYS A 115 -77.43 -0.48 -0.25
CA LYS A 115 -78.20 0.71 0.15
C LYS A 115 -79.47 0.20 0.82
N ASP A 116 -79.78 0.83 1.95
CA ASP A 116 -80.92 0.57 2.82
C ASP A 116 -82.26 0.62 2.09
#